data_AF-A0AAV2RUX0-F1
#
_entry.id   AF-A0AAV2RUX0-F1
#
_cell.length_a   1.000
_cell.length_b   1.000
_cell.length_c   1.000
_cell.angle_alpha   90.00
_cell.angle_beta   90.00
_cell.angle_gamma   90.00
#
_symmetry.space_group_name_H-M   'P 1'
#
loop_
_entity.id
_entity.type
_entity.pdbx_description
1 polymer ?
#
loop_
_entity_poly.entity_id
_entity_poly.type
_entity_poly.pdbx_seq_one_letter_code
_entity_poly.pdbx_strand_id
1 'polypeptide(L)'
;SLVWSPWHQNEINKLERIQKNFTSKIYGLDQLDYHQRLKKLNLYSLERRRERYLIINAWQQIEGLTENVLGLKARRLGRSRRIVSAKIPIGINGKRIKERDRTLIHNST
;
A
#
# COMPACT_ATOMS: atom_id res chain seq x y z
N SER A 1 -12.78 -8.77 2.28
CA SER A 1 -12.32 -7.89 3.38
C SER A 1 -10.81 -7.73 3.30
N LEU A 2 -10.27 -6.53 3.58
CA LEU A 2 -8.82 -6.33 3.69
C LEU A 2 -8.38 -6.78 5.10
N VAL A 3 -8.16 -8.08 5.28
CA VAL A 3 -7.94 -8.69 6.62
C VAL A 3 -6.65 -8.19 7.29
N TRP A 4 -5.68 -7.67 6.52
CA TRP A 4 -4.44 -7.11 7.04
C TRP A 4 -4.13 -5.74 6.43
N SER A 5 -4.36 -4.67 7.20
CA SER A 5 -4.03 -3.28 6.82
C SER A 5 -3.30 -2.57 7.97
N PRO A 6 -2.01 -2.84 8.19
CA PRO A 6 -1.25 -2.22 9.28
C PRO A 6 -1.02 -0.73 9.03
N TRP A 7 -1.38 0.16 9.95
CA TRP A 7 -1.27 1.61 9.69
C TRP A 7 0.04 2.20 10.19
N HIS A 8 0.69 1.54 11.15
CA HIS A 8 1.91 2.04 11.74
C HIS A 8 3.13 1.58 10.96
N GLN A 9 4.11 2.48 10.77
CA GLN A 9 5.36 2.15 10.09
C GLN A 9 6.06 0.94 10.73
N ASN A 10 5.96 0.78 12.05
CA ASN A 10 6.53 -0.38 12.76
C ASN A 10 5.90 -1.71 12.34
N GLU A 11 4.60 -1.74 12.09
CA GLU A 11 3.90 -2.94 11.64
C GLU A 11 4.21 -3.24 10.17
N ILE A 12 4.31 -2.20 9.34
CA ILE A 12 4.74 -2.30 7.94
C ILE A 12 6.15 -2.87 7.88
N ASN A 13 7.08 -2.32 8.68
CA ASN A 13 8.47 -2.79 8.77
C ASN A 13 8.54 -4.24 9.28
N LYS A 14 7.69 -4.65 10.22
CA LYS A 14 7.61 -6.05 10.69
C LYS A 14 7.22 -6.98 9.56
N LEU A 15 6.22 -6.62 8.75
CA LEU A 15 5.83 -7.42 7.59
C LEU A 15 6.94 -7.45 6.53
N GLU A 16 7.53 -6.29 6.21
CA GLU A 16 8.60 -6.19 5.21
C GLU A 16 9.82 -7.03 5.63
N ARG A 17 10.12 -7.10 6.94
CA ARG A 17 11.18 -7.95 7.48
C ARG A 17 10.95 -9.44 7.23
N ILE A 18 9.69 -9.90 7.17
CA ILE A 18 9.38 -11.29 6.81
C ILE A 18 9.81 -11.56 5.36
N GLN A 19 9.46 -10.67 4.41
CA GLN A 19 9.89 -10.81 3.01
C GLN A 19 11.42 -10.70 2.89
N LYS A 20 12.05 -9.77 3.61
CA LYS A 20 13.51 -9.61 3.63
C LYS A 20 14.22 -10.88 4.11
N ASN A 21 13.74 -11.49 5.20
CA ASN A 21 14.31 -12.72 5.76
C ASN A 21 14.05 -13.95 4.88
N PHE A 22 12.88 -14.02 4.23
CA PHE A 22 12.58 -15.12 3.32
C PHE A 22 13.51 -15.06 2.10
N THR A 23 13.62 -13.88 1.47
CA THR A 23 14.48 -13.70 0.29
C THR A 23 15.97 -13.86 0.59
N SER A 24 16.42 -13.58 1.83
CA SER A 24 17.83 -13.77 2.21
C SER A 24 18.23 -15.23 2.39
N LYS A 25 17.28 -16.16 2.49
CA LYS A 25 17.56 -17.60 2.68
C LYS A 25 17.57 -18.37 1.37
N ILE A 26 17.30 -17.70 0.24
CA ILE A 26 17.31 -18.33 -1.08
C ILE A 26 18.75 -18.41 -1.55
N TYR A 27 19.21 -19.63 -1.81
CA TYR A 27 20.56 -19.92 -2.28
C TYR A 27 20.94 -19.05 -3.50
N GLY A 28 22.09 -18.38 -3.43
CA GLY A 28 22.58 -17.52 -4.52
C GLY A 28 21.99 -16.11 -4.54
N LEU A 29 21.27 -15.73 -3.49
CA LEU A 29 20.82 -14.36 -3.21
C LEU A 29 21.42 -13.80 -1.91
N ASP A 30 22.26 -14.57 -1.21
CA ASP A 30 22.75 -14.28 0.14
C ASP A 30 23.59 -12.98 0.19
N GLN A 31 24.34 -12.72 -0.88
CA GLN A 31 25.23 -11.55 -1.03
C GLN A 31 24.51 -10.29 -1.58
N LEU A 32 23.25 -10.42 -1.98
CA LEU A 32 22.50 -9.32 -2.58
C LEU A 32 21.74 -8.55 -1.51
N ASP A 33 21.74 -7.22 -1.64
CA ASP A 33 20.89 -6.36 -0.81
C ASP A 33 19.40 -6.63 -1.13
N TYR A 34 18.51 -6.27 -0.20
CA TYR A 34 17.08 -6.50 -0.30
C TYR A 34 16.49 -6.01 -1.63
N HIS A 35 16.83 -4.80 -2.07
CA HIS A 35 16.30 -4.25 -3.33
C HIS A 35 16.80 -5.02 -4.55
N GLN A 36 18.06 -5.47 -4.53
CA GLN A 36 18.64 -6.30 -5.58
C GLN A 36 17.98 -7.69 -5.63
N ARG A 37 17.68 -8.28 -4.47
CA ARG A 37 16.94 -9.54 -4.38
C ARG A 37 15.54 -9.42 -4.96
N LEU A 38 14.82 -8.34 -4.64
CA LEU A 38 13.50 -8.06 -5.21
C LEU A 38 13.56 -7.96 -6.73
N LYS A 39 14.55 -7.23 -7.27
CA LYS A 39 14.76 -7.09 -8.72
C LYS A 39 15.07 -8.43 -9.39
N LYS A 40 15.98 -9.23 -8.82
CA LYS A 40 16.37 -10.54 -9.36
C LYS A 40 15.22 -11.55 -9.33
N LEU A 41 14.34 -11.47 -8.33
CA LEU A 41 13.15 -12.31 -8.22
C LEU A 41 11.92 -11.74 -8.93
N ASN A 42 12.01 -10.55 -9.54
CA ASN A 42 10.88 -9.82 -10.12
C ASN A 42 9.69 -9.66 -9.14
N LEU A 43 10.00 -9.32 -7.88
CA LEU A 43 9.02 -9.13 -6.81
C LEU A 43 8.91 -7.65 -6.42
N TYR A 44 7.68 -7.22 -6.12
CA TYR A 44 7.46 -5.96 -5.39
C TYR A 44 7.75 -6.13 -3.88
N SER A 45 8.02 -5.03 -3.18
CA SER A 45 7.93 -4.97 -1.71
C SER A 45 6.50 -5.25 -1.24
N LEU A 46 6.33 -5.71 0.01
CA LEU A 46 4.99 -5.90 0.56
C LEU A 46 4.25 -4.57 0.67
N GLU A 47 4.96 -3.50 1.03
CA GLU A 47 4.43 -2.14 1.01
C GLU A 47 3.85 -1.78 -0.36
N ARG A 48 4.61 -1.97 -1.45
CA ARG A 48 4.15 -1.61 -2.79
C ARG A 48 2.99 -2.48 -3.27
N ARG A 49 2.99 -3.78 -2.94
CA ARG A 49 1.84 -4.66 -3.22
C ARG A 49 0.59 -4.15 -2.51
N ARG A 50 0.72 -3.76 -1.25
CA ARG A 50 -0.40 -3.24 -0.47
C ARG A 50 -0.96 -1.96 -1.05
N GLU A 51 -0.12 -0.99 -1.41
CA GLU A 51 -0.57 0.25 -2.07
C GLU A 51 -1.41 -0.04 -3.32
N ARG A 52 -0.92 -0.96 -4.16
CA ARG A 52 -1.65 -1.41 -5.35
C ARG A 52 -3.01 -2.01 -4.99
N TYR A 53 -3.08 -2.88 -3.99
CA TYR A 53 -4.35 -3.48 -3.56
C TYR A 53 -5.32 -2.46 -2.93
N LEU A 54 -4.81 -1.46 -2.21
CA LEU A 54 -5.63 -0.37 -1.68
C LEU A 54 -6.29 0.43 -2.80
N ILE A 55 -5.55 0.73 -3.88
CA ILE A 55 -6.09 1.43 -5.06
C ILE A 55 -7.13 0.56 -5.77
N ILE A 56 -6.86 -0.72 -5.98
CA ILE A 56 -7.81 -1.65 -6.62
C ILE A 56 -9.10 -1.75 -5.79
N ASN A 57 -8.98 -1.86 -4.47
CA ASN A 57 -10.13 -1.93 -3.57
C ASN A 57 -10.94 -0.63 -3.63
N ALA A 58 -10.28 0.52 -3.55
CA ALA A 58 -10.93 1.83 -3.71
C ALA A 58 -11.69 1.93 -5.03
N TRP A 59 -11.12 1.45 -6.13
CA TRP A 59 -11.82 1.39 -7.42
C TRP A 59 -13.04 0.47 -7.39
N GLN A 60 -12.92 -0.75 -6.83
CA GLN A 60 -14.05 -1.67 -6.69
C GLN A 60 -15.22 -1.07 -5.90
N GLN A 61 -14.92 -0.30 -4.84
CA GLN A 61 -15.93 0.41 -4.05
C GLN A 61 -16.64 1.50 -4.85
N ILE A 62 -15.90 2.22 -5.69
CA ILE A 62 -16.46 3.28 -6.55
C ILE A 62 -17.37 2.71 -7.64
N GLU A 63 -17.00 1.56 -8.22
CA GLU A 63 -17.84 0.88 -9.22
C GLU A 63 -19.00 0.10 -8.59
N GLY A 64 -19.13 0.08 -7.25
CA GLY A 64 -20.21 -0.62 -6.55
C GLY A 64 -20.07 -2.14 -6.54
N LEU A 65 -18.89 -2.69 -6.85
CA LEU A 65 -18.60 -4.12 -6.81
C LEU A 65 -18.39 -4.63 -5.38
N THR A 66 -18.02 -3.74 -4.47
CA THR A 66 -17.82 -4.00 -3.04
C THR A 66 -18.44 -2.89 -2.20
N GLU A 67 -18.71 -3.17 -0.92
CA GLU A 67 -19.23 -2.17 0.01
C GLU A 67 -18.30 -0.95 0.09
N ASN A 68 -18.86 0.25 -0.07
CA ASN A 68 -18.12 1.51 -0.06
C ASN A 68 -17.79 1.98 1.36
N VAL A 69 -16.94 1.22 2.04
CA VAL A 69 -16.49 1.50 3.42
C VAL A 69 -15.73 2.83 3.50
N LEU A 70 -15.02 3.21 2.44
CA LEU A 70 -14.24 4.45 2.40
C LEU A 70 -15.09 5.70 2.11
N GLY A 71 -16.37 5.54 1.75
CA GLY A 71 -17.27 6.64 1.42
C GLY A 71 -16.83 7.45 0.18
N LEU A 72 -16.12 6.80 -0.74
CA LEU A 72 -15.57 7.44 -1.94
C LEU A 72 -16.70 7.81 -2.90
N LYS A 73 -16.68 9.04 -3.41
CA LYS A 73 -17.62 9.50 -4.44
C LYS A 73 -16.85 9.87 -5.69
N ALA A 74 -17.20 9.28 -6.83
CA ALA A 74 -16.66 9.68 -8.11
C ALA A 74 -17.58 10.70 -8.79
N ARG A 75 -17.01 11.81 -9.26
CA ARG A 75 -17.69 12.76 -10.14
C ARG A 75 -17.05 12.69 -11.53
N ARG A 76 -17.87 12.52 -12.58
CA ARG A 76 -17.38 12.64 -13.96
C ARG A 76 -17.16 14.12 -14.29
N LEU A 77 -15.98 14.42 -14.83
CA LEU A 77 -15.61 15.73 -15.38
C LEU A 77 -15.12 15.49 -16.82
N GLY A 78 -16.04 15.55 -17.78
CA GLY A 78 -15.75 15.20 -19.18
C GLY A 78 -15.30 13.74 -19.34
N ARG A 79 -14.15 13.51 -19.98
CA ARG A 79 -13.53 12.18 -20.13
C ARG A 79 -12.83 11.66 -18.87
N SER A 80 -12.62 12.49 -17.86
CA SER A 80 -11.94 12.12 -16.62
C SER A 80 -12.92 11.85 -15.48
N ARG A 81 -12.59 10.90 -14.60
CA ARG A 81 -13.31 10.69 -13.33
C ARG A 81 -12.48 11.30 -12.22
N ARG A 82 -12.99 12.34 -11.55
CA ARG A 82 -12.38 12.88 -10.34
C ARG A 82 -12.99 12.16 -9.14
N ILE A 83 -12.14 11.51 -8.36
CA ILE A 83 -12.53 10.95 -7.06
C ILE A 83 -12.53 12.11 -6.06
N VAL A 84 -13.68 12.37 -5.46
CA VAL A 84 -13.84 13.37 -4.40
C VAL A 84 -14.12 12.61 -3.11
N SER A 85 -13.19 12.70 -2.17
CA SER A 85 -13.44 12.23 -0.81
C SER A 85 -13.96 13.40 0.02
N ALA A 86 -15.14 13.26 0.62
CA ALA A 86 -15.71 14.28 1.50
C ALA A 86 -14.90 14.43 2.80
N LYS A 87 -14.16 13.38 3.18
CA LYS A 87 -13.21 13.38 4.28
C LYS A 87 -11.86 12.96 3.70
N ILE A 88 -10.83 13.79 3.79
CA ILE A 88 -9.46 13.28 3.65
C ILE A 88 -9.36 12.13 4.66
N PRO A 89 -8.90 10.92 4.32
CA PRO A 89 -8.77 9.85 5.30
C PRO A 89 -7.67 10.24 6.28
N ILE A 90 -8.07 10.92 7.36
CA ILE A 90 -7.23 11.37 8.46
C ILE A 90 -7.11 10.19 9.43
N GLY A 91 -6.48 9.09 8.99
CA GLY A 91 -6.39 7.85 9.76
C GLY A 91 -7.74 7.23 10.16
N ILE A 92 -7.69 6.12 10.88
CA ILE A 92 -8.87 5.31 11.25
C ILE A 92 -9.85 6.07 12.17
N ASN A 93 -9.35 7.08 12.91
CA ASN A 93 -10.10 7.79 13.97
C ASN A 93 -10.17 9.31 13.75
N GLY A 94 -10.00 9.81 12.52
CA GLY A 94 -10.03 11.26 12.24
C GLY A 94 -8.85 12.05 12.83
N LYS A 95 -7.79 11.37 13.29
CA LYS A 95 -6.56 11.97 13.83
C LYS A 95 -5.50 12.08 12.75
N ARG A 96 -4.97 13.30 12.53
CA ARG A 96 -3.99 13.59 11.47
C ARG A 96 -2.80 12.65 11.63
N ILE A 97 -2.55 11.85 10.59
CA ILE A 97 -1.42 10.91 10.55
C ILE A 97 -0.15 11.76 10.71
N LYS A 98 0.55 11.55 11.83
CA LYS A 98 1.81 12.24 12.11
C LYS A 98 2.79 11.89 10.99
N GLU A 99 3.65 12.82 10.64
CA GLU A 99 4.57 12.65 9.51
C GLU A 99 5.43 11.39 9.62
N ARG A 100 5.91 11.06 10.82
CA ARG A 100 6.61 9.81 11.15
C ARG A 100 5.82 8.51 10.89
N ASP A 101 4.49 8.60 10.88
CA ASP A 101 3.56 7.48 10.73
C ASP A 101 3.04 7.38 9.28
N ARG A 102 3.49 8.28 8.38
CA ARG A 102 3.19 8.21 6.95
C ARG A 102 4.18 7.26 6.28
N THR A 103 3.67 6.42 5.40
CA THR A 103 4.52 5.66 4.47
C THR A 103 5.28 6.65 3.58
N LEU A 104 6.60 6.71 3.76
CA LEU A 104 7.47 7.48 2.87
C LEU A 104 7.55 6.69 1.56
N ILE A 105 6.99 7.24 0.48
CA ILE A 105 7.19 6.68 -0.85
C ILE A 105 8.66 6.94 -1.21
N HIS A 106 9.51 5.96 -0.92
CA HIS A 106 10.89 5.96 -1.42
C HIS A 106 10.83 5.71 -2.93
N ASN A 107 10.83 6.79 -3.70
CA ASN A 107 11.11 6.74 -5.13
C ASN A 107 12.61 6.49 -5.30
N SER A 108 13.02 5.23 -5.26
CA SER A 108 14.36 4.83 -5.67
C SER A 108 14.43 4.88 -7.20
N THR A 109 15.06 5.92 -7.74
CA THR A 109 15.65 5.91 -9.11
C THR A 109 16.66 4.79 -9.28
#